data_AF-H0X0N1-F1
#
_entry.id   AF-H0X0N1-F1
#
_cell.length_a   1.000
_cell.length_b   1.000
_cell.length_c   1.000
_cell.angle_alpha   90.00
_cell.angle_beta   90.00
_cell.angle_gamma   90.00
#
_symmetry.space_group_name_H-M   'P 1'
#
loop_
_entity.id
_entity.type
_entity.pdbx_description
1 polymer ?
#
loop_
_entity_poly.entity_id
_entity_poly.type
_entity_poly.pdbx_seq_one_letter_code
_entity_poly.pdbx_strand_id
1 'polypeptide(L)'
;MALTIFILRLAVYILAFPVFLMNFLGLWSWICKRLFAYLMVTFAMIYNRQMASKKRELFGNLQEFVGPSGKLSLLEVGCGTGANFKFYPSGCRVTVLKPGGAFYFLEHVAAERSTWNSFWQQVLDPLWYLLFDGCNLTRESWKTLERASFSKLKLQHIQAPLSWKLVRPHIYGYAVK
;
A
#
# COMPACT_ATOMS: atom_id res chain seq x y z
N MET A 1 6.23 -25.63 7.36
CA MET A 1 6.49 -24.19 7.09
C MET A 1 6.05 -23.27 8.23
N ALA A 2 4.85 -23.42 8.80
CA ALA A 2 4.37 -22.52 9.87
C ALA A 2 5.29 -22.46 11.11
N LEU A 3 5.77 -23.60 11.60
CA LEU A 3 6.71 -23.67 12.72
C LEU A 3 8.02 -22.92 12.42
N THR A 4 8.55 -23.07 11.20
CA THR A 4 9.76 -22.36 10.76
C THR A 4 9.54 -20.84 10.73
N ILE A 5 8.40 -20.38 10.19
CA ILE A 5 8.03 -18.97 10.18
C ILE A 5 7.93 -18.44 11.62
N PHE A 6 7.33 -19.21 12.53
CA PHE A 6 7.22 -18.86 13.94
C PHE A 6 8.59 -18.69 14.61
N ILE A 7 9.49 -19.66 14.44
CA ILE A 7 10.85 -19.61 15.01
C ILE A 7 11.62 -18.39 14.46
N LEU A 8 11.56 -18.17 13.15
CA LEU A 8 12.25 -17.03 12.54
C LEU A 8 11.64 -15.68 12.96
N ARG A 9 10.32 -15.60 13.12
CA ARG A 9 9.67 -14.40 13.69
C ARG A 9 10.14 -14.14 15.10
N LEU A 10 10.25 -15.18 15.94
CA LEU A 10 10.77 -15.03 17.30
C LEU A 10 12.20 -14.50 17.27
N ALA A 11 13.06 -15.02 16.38
CA ALA A 11 14.40 -14.50 16.19
C ALA A 11 14.40 -13.02 15.76
N VAL A 12 13.52 -12.63 14.83
CA VAL A 12 13.34 -11.22 14.44
C VAL A 12 12.92 -10.36 15.63
N TYR A 13 11.98 -10.80 16.46
CA TYR A 13 11.56 -10.08 17.66
C TYR A 13 12.70 -9.92 18.67
N ILE A 14 13.50 -10.96 18.90
CA ILE A 14 14.65 -10.93 19.80
C ILE A 14 15.70 -9.94 19.29
N LEU A 15 16.06 -10.02 18.00
CA LEU A 15 17.06 -9.14 17.40
C LEU A 15 16.61 -7.67 17.35
N ALA A 16 15.33 -7.43 17.08
CA ALA A 16 14.75 -6.10 17.01
C ALA A 16 14.22 -5.61 18.37
N PHE A 17 14.41 -6.35 19.46
CA PHE A 17 13.89 -6.02 20.79
C PHE A 17 14.22 -4.58 21.23
N PRO A 18 15.44 -4.04 21.02
CA PRO A 18 15.74 -2.65 21.37
C PRO A 18 14.83 -1.65 20.65
N VAL A 19 14.49 -1.91 19.39
CA VAL A 19 13.60 -1.05 18.58
C VAL A 19 12.17 -1.15 19.08
N PHE A 20 11.70 -2.36 19.39
CA PHE A 20 10.39 -2.57 20.01
C PHE A 20 10.28 -1.89 21.37
N LEU A 21 11.31 -1.97 22.20
CA LEU A 21 11.37 -1.31 23.50
C LEU A 21 11.36 0.22 23.34
N MET A 22 12.15 0.79 22.42
CA MET A 22 12.10 2.22 22.12
C MET A 22 10.72 2.67 21.63
N ASN A 23 10.01 1.82 20.89
CA ASN A 23 8.65 2.10 20.43
C ASN A 23 7.64 2.05 21.56
N PHE A 24 7.74 1.05 22.45
CA PHE A 24 6.93 0.97 23.66
C PHE A 24 7.12 2.20 24.56
N LEU A 25 8.36 2.70 24.67
CA LEU A 25 8.69 3.92 25.40
C LEU A 25 8.33 5.23 24.65
N GLY A 26 7.75 5.15 23.45
CA GLY A 26 7.34 6.29 22.64
C GLY A 26 8.48 7.04 21.91
N LEU A 27 9.74 6.71 22.19
CA LEU A 27 10.94 7.36 21.64
C LEU A 27 11.15 7.04 20.15
N TRP A 28 10.79 5.82 19.74
CA TRP A 28 10.99 5.36 18.35
C TRP A 28 10.23 6.22 17.35
N SER A 29 9.01 6.64 17.69
CA SER A 29 8.13 7.38 16.77
C SER A 29 8.76 8.68 16.26
N TRP A 30 9.52 9.38 17.10
CA TRP A 30 10.18 10.64 16.75
C TRP A 30 11.38 10.40 15.82
N ILE A 31 12.23 9.43 16.16
CA ILE A 31 13.41 9.05 15.37
C ILE A 31 12.99 8.50 14.02
N CYS A 32 12.05 7.55 14.05
CA CYS A 32 11.51 6.88 12.88
C CYS A 32 10.92 7.92 11.94
N LYS A 33 10.02 8.81 12.36
CA LYS A 33 9.40 9.79 11.46
C LYS A 33 10.40 10.72 10.76
N ARG A 34 11.44 11.17 11.45
CA ARG A 34 12.43 12.10 10.86
C ARG A 34 13.32 11.43 9.84
N LEU A 35 13.86 10.26 10.19
CA LEU A 35 14.71 9.47 9.29
C LEU A 35 13.88 8.89 8.13
N PHE A 36 12.72 8.32 8.45
CA PHE A 36 11.78 7.75 7.50
C PHE A 36 11.31 8.80 6.50
N ALA A 37 10.94 10.01 6.92
CA ALA A 37 10.54 11.06 5.98
C ALA A 37 11.65 11.37 4.96
N TYR A 38 12.90 11.52 5.41
CA TYR A 38 14.03 11.75 4.52
C TYR A 38 14.27 10.58 3.54
N LEU A 39 14.26 9.34 4.06
CA LEU A 39 14.40 8.13 3.24
C LEU A 39 13.25 7.99 2.24
N MET A 40 12.03 8.30 2.66
CA MET A 40 10.83 8.22 1.83
C MET A 40 10.82 9.26 0.72
N VAL A 41 11.34 10.47 0.93
CA VAL A 41 11.51 11.46 -0.16
C VAL A 41 12.44 10.90 -1.24
N THR A 42 13.55 10.30 -0.83
CA THR A 42 14.51 9.69 -1.75
C THR A 42 13.92 8.48 -2.47
N PHE A 43 13.29 7.58 -1.70
CA PHE A 43 12.63 6.39 -2.23
C PHE A 43 11.49 6.75 -3.18
N ALA A 44 10.67 7.75 -2.85
CA ALA A 44 9.58 8.22 -3.70
C ALA A 44 10.08 8.70 -5.06
N MET A 45 11.22 9.41 -5.11
CA MET A 45 11.82 9.81 -6.39
C MET A 45 12.22 8.61 -7.24
N ILE A 46 12.88 7.61 -6.64
CA ILE A 46 13.32 6.40 -7.33
C ILE A 46 12.10 5.57 -7.78
N TYR A 47 11.16 5.33 -6.87
CA TYR A 47 9.91 4.63 -7.13
C TYR A 47 9.13 5.29 -8.27
N ASN A 48 8.98 6.62 -8.25
CA ASN A 48 8.27 7.35 -9.30
C ASN A 48 8.95 7.22 -10.67
N ARG A 49 10.30 7.24 -10.72
CA ARG A 49 11.03 6.97 -11.97
C ARG A 49 10.79 5.54 -12.46
N GLN A 50 10.90 4.55 -11.57
CA GLN A 50 10.73 3.13 -11.92
C GLN A 50 9.29 2.83 -12.38
N MET A 51 8.30 3.45 -11.75
CA MET A 51 6.88 3.25 -12.07
C MET A 51 6.37 4.15 -13.19
N ALA A 52 7.19 5.04 -13.76
CA ALA A 52 6.75 6.03 -14.75
C ALA A 52 6.06 5.38 -15.96
N SER A 53 6.62 4.29 -16.50
CA SER A 53 6.01 3.56 -17.62
C SER A 53 4.65 2.96 -17.24
N LYS A 54 4.55 2.33 -16.06
CA LYS A 54 3.29 1.74 -15.57
C LYS A 54 2.22 2.77 -15.23
N LYS A 55 2.63 3.93 -14.72
CA LYS A 55 1.72 5.07 -14.52
C LYS A 55 1.20 5.60 -15.86
N ARG A 56 2.07 5.77 -16.88
CA ARG A 56 1.62 6.17 -18.23
C ARG A 56 0.64 5.17 -18.84
N GLU A 57 0.90 3.87 -18.67
CA GLU A 57 -0.01 2.81 -19.11
C GLU A 57 -1.36 2.88 -18.37
N LEU A 58 -1.32 2.98 -17.03
CA LEU A 58 -2.52 3.05 -16.19
C LEU A 58 -3.41 4.26 -16.51
N PHE A 59 -2.78 5.41 -16.78
CA PHE A 59 -3.49 6.66 -17.09
C PHE A 59 -3.68 6.90 -18.59
N GLY A 60 -3.27 5.96 -19.45
CA GLY A 60 -3.27 6.13 -20.90
C GLY A 60 -4.68 6.23 -21.50
N ASN A 61 -5.68 5.66 -20.84
CA ASN A 61 -7.06 5.66 -21.30
C ASN A 61 -7.89 6.83 -20.75
N LEU A 62 -7.29 7.80 -20.06
CA LEU A 62 -8.03 8.93 -19.47
C LEU A 62 -8.81 9.74 -20.51
N GLN A 63 -8.36 9.78 -21.76
CA GLN A 63 -9.04 10.49 -22.84
C GLN A 63 -10.40 9.88 -23.22
N GLU A 64 -10.62 8.59 -22.93
CA GLU A 64 -11.90 7.92 -23.17
C GLU A 64 -13.02 8.44 -22.24
N PHE A 65 -12.65 9.12 -21.14
CA PHE A 65 -13.59 9.65 -20.15
C PHE A 65 -13.86 11.15 -20.31
N VAL A 66 -13.39 11.76 -21.41
CA VAL A 66 -13.71 13.15 -21.74
C VAL A 66 -15.19 13.23 -22.11
N GLY A 67 -15.94 14.07 -21.39
CA GLY A 67 -17.38 14.23 -21.65
C GLY A 67 -17.66 14.98 -22.96
N PRO A 68 -18.94 15.06 -23.40
CA PRO A 68 -19.34 15.76 -24.64
C PRO A 68 -18.92 17.24 -24.70
N SER A 69 -18.62 17.85 -23.55
CA SER A 69 -18.12 19.22 -23.43
C SER A 69 -16.62 19.38 -23.74
N GLY A 70 -15.90 18.29 -24.05
CA GLY A 70 -14.45 18.29 -24.26
C GLY A 70 -13.63 18.42 -22.98
N LYS A 71 -14.28 18.40 -21.80
CA LYS A 71 -13.60 18.54 -20.50
C LYS A 71 -13.54 17.21 -19.76
N LEU A 72 -12.36 16.88 -19.23
CA LEU A 72 -12.16 15.78 -18.29
C LEU A 72 -12.30 16.29 -16.85
N SER A 73 -13.24 15.73 -16.09
CA SER A 73 -13.38 16.01 -14.65
C SER A 73 -12.72 14.90 -13.84
N LEU A 74 -11.47 15.12 -13.43
CA LEU A 74 -10.69 14.19 -12.64
C LEU A 74 -10.87 14.47 -11.13
N LEU A 75 -11.20 13.44 -10.35
CA LEU A 75 -11.20 13.51 -8.88
C LEU A 75 -9.94 12.79 -8.39
N GLU A 76 -9.02 13.54 -7.79
CA GLU A 76 -7.89 12.96 -7.09
C GLU A 76 -8.29 12.67 -5.64
N VAL A 77 -8.26 11.40 -5.26
CA VAL A 77 -8.65 10.96 -3.91
C VAL A 77 -7.41 10.94 -3.02
N GLY A 78 -7.36 11.87 -2.06
CA GLY A 78 -6.34 11.93 -1.03
C GLY A 78 -6.95 12.40 0.29
N CYS A 79 -7.18 11.50 1.24
CA CYS A 79 -7.60 11.85 2.61
C CYS A 79 -6.47 12.46 3.46
N GLY A 80 -5.33 12.78 2.85
CA GLY A 80 -4.10 13.11 3.56
C GLY A 80 -3.69 11.96 4.48
N THR A 81 -3.33 12.28 5.73
CA THR A 81 -3.04 11.31 6.80
C THR A 81 -4.29 10.68 7.43
N GLY A 82 -5.49 10.93 6.88
CA GLY A 82 -6.75 10.52 7.52
C GLY A 82 -7.06 11.31 8.80
N ALA A 83 -6.46 12.50 8.96
CA ALA A 83 -6.58 13.33 10.17
C ALA A 83 -8.02 13.64 10.59
N ASN A 84 -8.96 13.61 9.63
CA ASN A 84 -10.37 13.86 9.87
C ASN A 84 -11.17 12.61 10.27
N PHE A 85 -10.61 11.41 10.09
CA PHE A 85 -11.31 10.14 10.33
C PHE A 85 -11.65 9.93 11.80
N LYS A 86 -10.86 10.53 12.70
CA LYS A 86 -11.09 10.55 14.14
C LYS A 86 -12.37 11.30 14.56
N PHE A 87 -12.94 12.11 13.68
CA PHE A 87 -14.20 12.83 13.94
C PHE A 87 -15.43 12.10 13.39
N TYR A 88 -15.24 10.95 12.71
CA TYR A 88 -16.35 10.24 12.10
C TYR A 88 -17.00 9.28 13.11
N PRO A 89 -18.33 9.13 13.10
CA PRO A 89 -19.04 8.26 14.05
C PRO A 89 -18.61 6.79 13.95
N SER A 90 -18.56 6.10 15.08
CA SER A 90 -18.32 4.64 15.12
C SER A 90 -19.37 3.90 14.28
N GLY A 91 -18.92 3.01 13.40
CA GLY A 91 -19.79 2.23 12.50
C GLY A 91 -20.07 2.88 11.14
N CYS A 92 -19.55 4.08 10.86
CA CYS A 92 -19.72 4.69 9.55
C CYS A 92 -18.76 4.09 8.49
N ARG A 93 -19.23 3.99 7.25
CA ARG A 93 -18.42 3.61 6.08
C ARG A 93 -18.15 4.85 5.24
N VAL A 94 -16.90 5.29 5.21
CA VAL A 94 -16.50 6.48 4.46
C VAL A 94 -16.02 6.08 3.08
N THR A 95 -16.72 6.55 2.03
CA THR A 95 -16.32 6.35 0.64
C THR A 95 -16.19 7.70 -0.04
N VAL A 96 -14.95 8.14 -0.24
CA VAL A 96 -14.61 9.44 -0.87
C VAL A 96 -14.61 9.31 -2.40
N LEU A 97 -15.73 8.85 -2.95
CA LEU A 97 -15.95 8.76 -4.39
C LEU A 97 -17.38 9.23 -4.71
N LYS A 98 -17.51 10.16 -5.65
CA LYS A 98 -18.82 10.51 -6.24
C LYS A 98 -19.39 9.30 -7.00
N PRO A 99 -20.73 9.15 -7.11
CA PRO A 99 -21.33 8.19 -8.05
C PRO A 99 -20.76 8.39 -9.47
N GLY A 100 -20.41 7.30 -10.15
CA GLY A 100 -19.74 7.32 -11.45
C GLY A 100 -18.26 7.74 -11.40
N GLY A 101 -17.69 7.99 -10.21
CA GLY A 101 -16.27 8.24 -10.04
C GLY A 101 -15.45 6.96 -10.24
N ALA A 102 -14.22 7.13 -10.73
CA ALA A 102 -13.25 6.04 -10.86
C ALA A 102 -12.13 6.18 -9.82
N PHE A 103 -11.85 5.09 -9.11
CA PHE A 103 -10.74 4.92 -8.18
C PHE A 103 -9.62 4.14 -8.88
N TYR A 104 -8.53 4.82 -9.23
CA TYR A 104 -7.34 4.18 -9.78
C TYR A 104 -6.38 3.81 -8.65
N PHE A 105 -5.87 2.59 -8.66
CA PHE A 105 -4.97 2.08 -7.64
C PHE A 105 -3.72 1.45 -8.24
N LEU A 106 -2.63 1.57 -7.51
CA LEU A 106 -1.35 0.93 -7.74
C LEU A 106 -0.71 0.74 -6.36
N GLU A 107 -0.74 -0.48 -5.85
CA GLU A 107 -0.40 -0.76 -4.45
C GLU A 107 0.47 -1.99 -4.36
N HIS A 108 1.45 -1.96 -3.45
CA HIS A 108 2.17 -3.14 -3.02
C HIS A 108 1.23 -4.07 -2.25
N VAL A 109 1.33 -5.38 -2.48
CA VAL A 109 0.51 -6.39 -1.81
C VAL A 109 1.30 -7.65 -1.46
N ALA A 110 0.71 -8.55 -0.70
CA ALA A 110 1.29 -9.85 -0.40
C ALA A 110 1.60 -10.64 -1.68
N ALA A 111 2.73 -11.34 -1.67
CA ALA A 111 3.10 -12.29 -2.69
C ALA A 111 2.18 -13.53 -2.62
N GLU A 112 2.15 -14.29 -3.71
CA GLU A 112 1.45 -15.56 -3.74
C GLU A 112 1.98 -16.52 -2.67
N ARG A 113 1.07 -17.18 -1.95
CA ARG A 113 1.37 -17.93 -0.71
C ARG A 113 2.43 -19.03 -0.88
N SER A 114 2.50 -19.62 -2.06
CA SER A 114 3.42 -20.70 -2.44
C SER A 114 4.85 -20.21 -2.74
N THR A 115 5.11 -18.91 -2.71
CA THR A 115 6.41 -18.34 -3.09
C THR A 115 7.33 -18.10 -1.90
N TRP A 116 8.65 -18.15 -2.15
CA TRP A 116 9.66 -17.70 -1.18
C TRP A 116 9.50 -16.23 -0.77
N ASN A 117 8.92 -15.41 -1.64
CA ASN A 117 8.66 -14.02 -1.31
C ASN A 117 7.60 -13.91 -0.21
N SER A 118 6.50 -14.69 -0.31
CA SER A 118 5.47 -14.79 0.74
C SER A 118 6.05 -15.27 2.06
N PHE A 119 6.97 -16.23 2.03
CA PHE A 119 7.67 -16.69 3.24
C PHE A 119 8.42 -15.56 3.94
N TRP A 120 9.26 -14.82 3.21
CA TRP A 120 10.05 -13.74 3.79
C TRP A 120 9.21 -12.52 4.17
N GLN A 121 8.16 -12.20 3.40
CA GLN A 121 7.18 -11.19 3.79
C GLN A 121 6.58 -11.54 5.16
N GLN A 122 6.15 -12.78 5.37
CA GLN A 122 5.62 -13.20 6.68
C GLN A 122 6.65 -13.09 7.80
N VAL A 123 7.90 -13.51 7.59
CA VAL A 123 8.95 -13.47 8.61
C VAL A 123 9.29 -12.02 9.00
N LEU A 124 9.37 -11.12 8.02
CA LEU A 124 9.86 -9.75 8.21
C LEU A 124 8.76 -8.73 8.53
N ASP A 125 7.47 -9.08 8.34
CA ASP A 125 6.32 -8.19 8.55
C ASP A 125 6.33 -7.43 9.89
N PRO A 126 6.64 -8.06 11.06
CA PRO A 126 6.61 -7.33 12.34
C PRO A 126 7.66 -6.21 12.42
N LEU A 127 8.86 -6.47 11.92
CA LEU A 127 9.92 -5.46 11.86
C LEU A 127 9.57 -4.42 10.79
N TRP A 128 9.04 -4.86 9.65
CA TRP A 128 8.61 -3.97 8.58
C TRP A 128 7.57 -2.96 9.06
N TYR A 129 6.55 -3.43 9.78
CA TYR A 129 5.50 -2.59 10.36
C TYR A 129 6.09 -1.47 11.22
N LEU A 130 7.13 -1.79 12.00
CA LEU A 130 7.80 -0.83 12.87
C LEU A 130 8.69 0.18 12.13
N LEU A 131 9.36 -0.26 11.06
CA LEU A 131 10.31 0.56 10.30
C LEU A 131 9.63 1.42 9.22
N PHE A 132 8.50 0.96 8.68
CA PHE A 132 7.82 1.58 7.53
C PHE A 132 6.46 2.16 7.91
N ASP A 133 6.39 2.82 9.08
CA ASP A 133 5.22 3.59 9.56
C ASP A 133 3.90 2.80 9.49
N GLY A 134 3.93 1.55 9.95
CA GLY A 134 2.75 0.67 9.98
C GLY A 134 2.39 0.01 8.65
N CYS A 135 3.28 0.05 7.65
CA CYS A 135 3.11 -0.71 6.41
C CYS A 135 3.05 -2.22 6.71
N ASN A 136 2.24 -2.96 5.94
CA ASN A 136 2.06 -4.41 6.11
C ASN A 136 2.42 -5.11 4.80
N LEU A 137 3.48 -5.92 4.84
CA LEU A 137 4.01 -6.69 3.69
C LEU A 137 3.07 -7.83 3.27
N THR A 138 2.27 -8.32 4.21
CA THR A 138 1.35 -9.44 4.01
C THR A 138 -0.08 -8.99 3.70
N ARG A 139 -0.28 -7.70 3.42
CA ARG A 139 -1.61 -7.13 3.15
C ARG A 139 -2.14 -7.62 1.80
N GLU A 140 -3.34 -8.19 1.85
CA GLU A 140 -4.08 -8.67 0.67
C GLU A 140 -5.18 -7.67 0.27
N SER A 141 -4.81 -6.41 -0.02
CA SER A 141 -5.77 -5.31 -0.24
C SER A 141 -6.73 -5.56 -1.40
N TRP A 142 -6.32 -6.35 -2.41
CA TRP A 142 -7.17 -6.78 -3.52
C TRP A 142 -8.46 -7.46 -3.06
N LYS A 143 -8.43 -8.25 -1.98
CA LYS A 143 -9.62 -8.91 -1.42
C LYS A 143 -10.65 -7.92 -0.91
N THR A 144 -10.21 -6.74 -0.47
CA THR A 144 -11.10 -5.65 -0.05
C THR A 144 -11.72 -4.99 -1.26
N LEU A 145 -10.95 -4.80 -2.34
CA LEU A 145 -11.46 -4.26 -3.60
C LEU A 145 -12.49 -5.18 -4.26
N GLU A 146 -12.25 -6.49 -4.25
CA GLU A 146 -13.16 -7.51 -4.80
C GLU A 146 -14.49 -7.60 -4.04
N ARG A 147 -14.47 -7.38 -2.71
CA ARG A 147 -15.67 -7.37 -1.88
C ARG A 147 -16.38 -6.03 -1.85
N ALA A 148 -15.74 -4.97 -2.33
CA ALA A 148 -16.34 -3.65 -2.37
C ALA A 148 -17.41 -3.61 -3.46
N SER A 149 -18.53 -2.95 -3.16
CA SER A 149 -19.67 -2.80 -4.07
C SER A 149 -19.41 -1.73 -5.16
N PHE A 150 -18.31 -1.87 -5.89
CA PHE A 150 -18.04 -1.10 -7.09
C PHE A 150 -18.90 -1.64 -8.25
N SER A 151 -19.45 -0.77 -9.08
CA SER A 151 -20.16 -1.16 -10.30
C SER A 151 -19.25 -1.81 -11.34
N LYS A 152 -17.95 -1.50 -11.32
CA LYS A 152 -16.93 -2.13 -12.18
C LYS A 152 -15.60 -2.22 -11.45
N LEU A 153 -14.89 -3.34 -11.60
CA LEU A 153 -13.53 -3.53 -11.10
C LEU A 153 -12.64 -4.13 -12.19
N LYS A 154 -11.58 -3.43 -12.56
CA LYS A 154 -10.48 -3.97 -13.37
C LYS A 154 -9.25 -4.04 -12.48
N LEU A 155 -8.83 -5.25 -12.14
CA LEU A 155 -7.70 -5.50 -11.25
C LEU A 155 -6.71 -6.44 -11.92
N GLN A 156 -5.41 -6.16 -11.80
CA GLN A 156 -4.34 -7.01 -12.29
C GLN A 156 -3.20 -7.09 -11.28
N HIS A 157 -2.67 -8.30 -11.11
CA HIS A 157 -1.44 -8.53 -10.34
C HIS A 157 -0.23 -8.36 -11.24
N ILE A 158 0.78 -7.64 -10.75
CA ILE A 158 2.05 -7.43 -11.45
C ILE A 158 3.24 -7.62 -10.51
N GLN A 159 4.40 -7.87 -11.10
CA GLN A 159 5.68 -7.70 -10.43
C GLN A 159 6.25 -6.34 -10.81
N ALA A 160 6.24 -5.40 -9.87
CA ALA A 160 6.78 -4.07 -10.09
C ALA A 160 8.30 -4.13 -10.33
N PRO A 161 8.85 -3.28 -11.23
CA PRO A 161 10.27 -3.25 -11.57
C PRO A 161 11.13 -2.57 -10.47
N LEU A 162 10.93 -2.98 -9.22
CA LEU A 162 11.65 -2.47 -8.05
C LEU A 162 12.88 -3.33 -7.74
N SER A 163 13.93 -2.74 -7.20
CA SER A 163 15.13 -3.50 -6.80
C SER A 163 14.86 -4.45 -5.62
N TRP A 164 13.93 -4.08 -4.73
CA TRP A 164 13.64 -4.87 -3.54
C TRP A 164 12.55 -5.92 -3.78
N LYS A 165 12.92 -7.20 -3.74
CA LYS A 165 12.03 -8.34 -4.02
C LYS A 165 10.77 -8.41 -3.14
N LEU A 166 10.89 -8.07 -1.85
CA LEU A 166 9.78 -8.14 -0.89
C LEU A 166 8.60 -7.25 -1.27
N VAL A 167 8.87 -6.13 -1.94
CA VAL A 167 7.85 -5.16 -2.34
C VAL A 167 7.49 -5.24 -3.82
N ARG A 168 8.04 -6.17 -4.59
CA ARG A 168 7.69 -6.32 -6.02
C ARG A 168 6.22 -6.68 -6.28
N PRO A 169 5.57 -7.58 -5.51
CA PRO A 169 4.18 -7.93 -5.79
C PRO A 169 3.31 -6.70 -5.60
N HIS A 170 2.56 -6.35 -6.65
CA HIS A 170 1.67 -5.21 -6.69
C HIS A 170 0.35 -5.59 -7.34
N ILE A 171 -0.70 -4.85 -7.01
CA ILE A 171 -1.91 -4.77 -7.81
C ILE A 171 -1.98 -3.41 -8.50
N TYR A 172 -2.56 -3.38 -9.69
CA TYR A 172 -2.90 -2.13 -10.35
C TYR A 172 -4.21 -2.24 -11.13
N GLY A 173 -4.87 -1.11 -11.31
CA GLY A 173 -6.12 -1.04 -12.06
C GLY A 173 -7.03 0.07 -11.59
N TYR A 174 -8.33 -0.11 -11.81
CA TYR A 174 -9.34 0.87 -11.40
C TYR A 174 -10.65 0.21 -10.97
N ALA A 175 -11.42 0.91 -10.14
CA ALA A 175 -12.76 0.56 -9.73
C ALA A 175 -13.73 1.74 -9.92
N VAL A 176 -14.98 1.51 -10.31
CA VAL A 176 -16.00 2.54 -10.53
C VAL A 176 -17.11 2.39 -9.50
N LYS A 177 -17.54 3.50 -8.88
CA LYS A 177 -18.66 3.51 -7.94
C LYS A 177 -19.98 3.59 -8.70
#